data_AF-A0A497C7W0-F1
#
_entry.id   AF-A0A497C7W0-F1
#
_cell.length_a   1.000
_cell.length_b   1.000
_cell.length_c   1.000
_cell.angle_alpha   90.00
_cell.angle_beta   90.00
_cell.angle_gamma   90.00
#
_symmetry.space_group_name_H-M   'P 1'
#
loop_
_entity.id
_entity.type
_entity.pdbx_description
1 polymer ?
#
loop_
_entity_poly.entity_id
_entity_poly.type
_entity_poly.pdbx_seq_one_letter_code
_entity_poly.pdbx_strand_id
1 'polypeptide(L)'
;MRITYAQIFYDQGVALIPVKTQSKHILAGYGPHRRQVTQFPLFAEFLLNGGNYALCTGTGGKHQSGGLVVLDFDNPELFDAQAWNTFTVKTARGYHVYFWADDVRSFAFDGLDVLGAGKAVMGAYSIHPDGSIYEPQNQPKIRGIESVFDFPLLSKLEPPKLPEPPKGAPKRFYNRGNSNSRVAQIKAALPILEAVQLFQPEAAKTIQGAGRWRQYNCAFHDDNHRSGWLDTERNLFGCHACDKARGDVLNFVSLSRGITNLEAIKLLGGAL
;
A
#
# COMPACT_ATOMS: atom_id res chain seq x y z
N MET A 1 17.71 -19.16 -13.94
CA MET A 1 17.02 -17.91 -14.34
C MET A 1 16.13 -17.33 -13.25
N ARG A 2 15.05 -17.99 -12.81
CA ARG A 2 14.16 -17.48 -11.72
C ARG A 2 14.91 -17.05 -10.45
N ILE A 3 15.77 -17.93 -9.94
CA ILE A 3 16.60 -17.67 -8.74
C ILE A 3 17.52 -16.48 -8.95
N THR A 4 18.16 -16.39 -10.12
CA THR A 4 19.06 -15.29 -10.48
C THR A 4 18.35 -13.94 -10.37
N TYR A 5 17.15 -13.82 -10.93
CA TYR A 5 16.38 -12.58 -10.87
C TYR A 5 15.88 -12.29 -9.46
N ALA A 6 15.39 -13.30 -8.74
CA ALA A 6 15.03 -13.15 -7.33
C ALA A 6 16.21 -12.62 -6.48
N GLN A 7 17.43 -13.15 -6.70
CA GLN A 7 18.64 -12.71 -5.99
C GLN A 7 18.94 -11.24 -6.28
N ILE A 8 18.88 -10.83 -7.56
CA ILE A 8 19.11 -9.43 -7.96
C ILE A 8 18.17 -8.48 -7.22
N PHE A 9 16.88 -8.80 -7.16
CA PHE A 9 15.90 -8.00 -6.42
C PHE A 9 16.16 -8.00 -4.91
N TYR A 10 16.50 -9.17 -4.35
CA TYR A 10 16.83 -9.31 -2.94
C TYR A 10 18.05 -8.45 -2.54
N ASP A 11 19.09 -8.46 -3.37
CA ASP A 11 20.31 -7.69 -3.16
C ASP A 11 20.06 -6.19 -3.25
N GLN A 12 19.14 -5.78 -4.13
CA GLN A 12 18.64 -4.41 -4.22
C GLN A 12 17.73 -4.00 -3.04
N GLY A 13 17.45 -4.92 -2.12
CA GLY A 13 16.64 -4.70 -0.92
C GLY A 13 15.14 -4.81 -1.15
N VAL A 14 14.69 -5.28 -2.32
CA VAL A 14 13.27 -5.51 -2.58
C VAL A 14 12.83 -6.71 -1.76
N ALA A 15 11.77 -6.53 -0.98
CA ALA A 15 11.20 -7.63 -0.22
C ALA A 15 10.52 -8.63 -1.16
N LEU A 16 10.83 -9.92 -0.94
CA LEU A 16 10.29 -11.02 -1.72
C LEU A 16 9.22 -11.78 -0.94
N ILE A 17 8.25 -12.34 -1.67
CA ILE A 17 7.16 -13.14 -1.13
C ILE A 17 7.13 -14.50 -1.85
N PRO A 18 7.11 -15.64 -1.15
CA PRO A 18 6.90 -16.95 -1.76
C PRO A 18 5.45 -17.11 -2.24
N VAL A 19 5.29 -17.62 -3.46
CA VAL A 19 4.01 -17.87 -4.12
C VAL A 19 3.95 -19.33 -4.56
N LYS A 20 2.79 -19.98 -4.41
CA LYS A 20 2.62 -21.37 -4.85
C LYS A 20 2.99 -21.52 -6.33
N THR A 21 3.55 -22.68 -6.68
CA THR A 21 3.89 -23.07 -8.05
C THR A 21 2.68 -22.91 -8.97
N GLN A 22 2.91 -22.39 -10.19
CA GLN A 22 1.87 -22.20 -11.22
C GLN A 22 0.60 -21.52 -10.66
N SER A 23 0.81 -20.51 -9.81
CA SER A 23 -0.26 -19.86 -9.07
C SER A 23 0.04 -18.40 -8.79
N LYS A 24 -1.01 -17.65 -8.46
CA LYS A 24 -0.94 -16.31 -7.85
C LYS A 24 -1.18 -16.34 -6.34
N HIS A 25 -1.36 -17.53 -5.75
CA HIS A 25 -1.63 -17.67 -4.30
C HIS A 25 -0.33 -17.57 -3.49
N ILE A 26 -0.20 -16.49 -2.73
CA ILE A 26 0.87 -16.27 -1.74
C ILE A 26 0.82 -17.37 -0.67
N LEU A 27 1.98 -17.87 -0.23
CA LEU A 27 2.04 -18.83 0.89
C LEU A 27 1.50 -18.20 2.18
N ALA A 28 0.77 -19.02 2.96
CA ALA A 28 0.17 -18.57 4.21
C ALA A 28 1.22 -17.94 5.14
N GLY A 29 0.86 -16.81 5.75
CA GLY A 29 1.74 -16.04 6.64
C GLY A 29 2.64 -15.03 5.93
N TYR A 30 2.77 -15.09 4.60
CA TYR A 30 3.54 -14.11 3.82
C TYR A 30 2.65 -13.04 3.18
N GLY A 31 3.25 -11.91 2.79
CA GLY A 31 2.55 -10.83 2.09
C GLY A 31 3.23 -9.46 2.21
N PRO A 32 2.75 -8.43 1.50
CA PRO A 32 3.34 -7.09 1.51
C PRO A 32 3.38 -6.43 2.90
N HIS A 33 2.43 -6.79 3.76
CA HIS A 33 2.29 -6.31 5.14
C HIS A 33 2.45 -7.43 6.17
N ARG A 34 3.02 -8.57 5.76
CA ARG A 34 3.22 -9.75 6.61
C ARG A 34 4.68 -10.20 6.50
N ARG A 35 4.95 -11.48 6.76
CA ARG A 35 6.29 -12.04 6.61
C ARG A 35 6.75 -11.90 5.15
N GLN A 36 8.02 -11.58 5.00
CA GLN A 36 8.75 -11.51 3.74
C GLN A 36 9.97 -12.44 3.85
N VAL A 37 10.63 -12.71 2.73
CA VAL A 37 11.85 -13.52 2.71
C VAL A 37 12.97 -12.80 3.46
N THR A 38 13.59 -13.49 4.42
CA THR A 38 14.74 -13.00 5.19
C THR A 38 16.01 -13.82 5.00
N GLN A 39 15.89 -15.02 4.42
CA GLN A 39 16.98 -15.96 4.20
C GLN A 39 16.94 -16.43 2.74
N PHE A 40 17.74 -15.80 1.90
CA PHE A 40 17.73 -16.10 0.47
C PHE A 40 18.10 -17.56 0.12
N PRO A 41 19.08 -18.23 0.78
CA PRO A 41 19.39 -19.63 0.46
C PRO A 41 18.19 -20.57 0.58
N LEU A 42 17.44 -20.50 1.68
CA LEU A 42 16.20 -21.29 1.85
C LEU A 42 15.13 -20.92 0.82
N PHE A 43 15.07 -19.64 0.45
CA PHE A 43 14.17 -19.18 -0.58
C PHE A 43 14.57 -19.68 -1.97
N ALA A 44 15.85 -19.76 -2.27
CA ALA A 44 16.38 -20.31 -3.52
C ALA A 44 16.03 -21.79 -3.66
N GLU A 45 16.12 -22.58 -2.57
CA GLU A 45 15.64 -23.98 -2.54
C GLU A 45 14.14 -24.06 -2.83
N PHE A 46 13.33 -23.18 -2.25
CA PHE A 46 11.90 -23.11 -2.56
C PHE A 46 11.64 -22.83 -4.05
N LEU A 47 12.42 -21.93 -4.68
CA LEU A 47 12.31 -21.66 -6.11
C LEU A 47 12.80 -22.82 -6.99
N LEU A 48 13.85 -23.55 -6.57
CA LEU A 48 14.31 -24.78 -7.23
C LEU A 48 13.22 -25.85 -7.26
N ASN A 49 12.45 -25.95 -6.18
CA ASN A 49 11.31 -26.86 -6.05
C ASN A 49 10.04 -26.39 -6.79
N GLY A 50 10.18 -25.44 -7.73
CA GLY A 50 9.11 -24.97 -8.60
C GLY A 50 8.31 -23.78 -8.07
N GLY A 51 8.57 -23.32 -6.84
CA GLY A 51 7.89 -22.17 -6.25
C GLY A 51 7.98 -20.90 -7.09
N ASN A 52 6.90 -20.13 -7.13
CA ASN A 52 6.87 -18.79 -7.71
C ASN A 52 7.27 -17.75 -6.68
N TYR A 53 7.47 -16.50 -7.12
CA TYR A 53 7.65 -15.39 -6.18
C TYR A 53 6.95 -14.12 -6.62
N ALA A 54 6.75 -13.23 -5.65
CA ALA A 54 6.30 -11.88 -5.89
C ALA A 54 7.27 -10.87 -5.25
N LEU A 55 7.27 -9.66 -5.80
CA LEU A 55 8.06 -8.51 -5.39
C LEU A 55 7.14 -7.53 -4.66
N CYS A 56 7.49 -7.12 -3.44
CA CYS A 56 6.76 -6.08 -2.71
C CYS A 56 7.08 -4.69 -3.30
N THR A 57 6.06 -4.00 -3.77
CA THR A 57 6.18 -2.60 -4.17
C THR A 57 6.27 -1.68 -2.94
N GLY A 58 6.97 -0.55 -3.09
CA GLY A 58 7.35 0.36 -2.01
C GLY A 58 8.47 -0.12 -1.10
N THR A 59 9.17 -1.20 -1.47
CA THR A 59 10.37 -1.70 -0.78
C THR A 59 11.58 -1.64 -1.72
N GLY A 60 12.80 -1.77 -1.19
CA GLY A 60 14.03 -1.65 -1.97
C GLY A 60 14.74 -0.32 -1.78
N GLY A 61 15.54 0.08 -2.78
CA GLY A 61 16.27 1.33 -2.73
C GLY A 61 17.52 1.31 -1.83
N LYS A 62 18.11 0.14 -1.54
CA LYS A 62 19.37 0.09 -0.74
C LYS A 62 20.47 1.02 -1.26
N HIS A 63 20.42 1.36 -2.56
CA HIS A 63 21.37 2.25 -3.23
C HIS A 63 20.71 3.37 -4.06
N GLN A 64 19.40 3.60 -3.91
CA GLN A 64 18.65 4.66 -4.61
C GLN A 64 17.58 5.26 -3.69
N SER A 65 17.22 6.54 -3.85
CA SER A 65 16.07 7.10 -3.15
C SER A 65 14.78 6.42 -3.64
N GLY A 66 13.91 6.02 -2.69
CA GLY A 66 12.57 5.50 -2.99
C GLY A 66 12.40 3.99 -2.94
N GLY A 67 11.17 3.57 -3.20
CA GLY A 67 10.76 2.17 -3.23
C GLY A 67 10.42 1.69 -4.64
N LEU A 68 10.32 0.38 -4.81
CA LEU A 68 9.94 -0.23 -6.08
C LEU A 68 8.52 0.18 -6.48
N VAL A 69 8.36 0.72 -7.67
CA VAL A 69 7.07 1.03 -8.29
C VAL A 69 6.93 0.23 -9.57
N VAL A 70 5.72 -0.24 -9.85
CA VAL A 70 5.45 -1.01 -11.07
C VAL A 70 4.26 -0.41 -11.78
N LEU A 71 4.41 -0.15 -13.08
CA LEU A 71 3.31 0.10 -13.99
C LEU A 71 2.87 -1.26 -14.55
N ASP A 72 1.66 -1.70 -14.20
CA ASP A 72 1.07 -2.97 -14.62
C ASP A 72 0.06 -2.72 -15.74
N PHE A 73 0.53 -2.92 -16.97
CA PHE A 73 -0.25 -2.81 -18.19
C PHE A 73 -1.03 -4.10 -18.39
N ASP A 74 -2.32 -4.08 -18.06
CA ASP A 74 -3.24 -5.18 -18.37
C ASP A 74 -3.73 -5.11 -19.83
N ASN A 75 -3.74 -3.91 -20.43
CA ASN A 75 -3.98 -3.72 -21.86
C ASN A 75 -2.66 -3.54 -22.62
N PRO A 76 -2.23 -4.51 -23.46
CA PRO A 76 -0.99 -4.42 -24.22
C PRO A 76 -0.99 -3.30 -25.27
N GLU A 77 -2.16 -2.80 -25.71
CA GLU A 77 -2.25 -1.68 -26.66
C GLU A 77 -1.76 -0.35 -26.06
N LEU A 78 -1.78 -0.23 -24.73
CA LEU A 78 -1.26 0.95 -24.02
C LEU A 78 0.26 0.90 -23.84
N PHE A 79 0.90 -0.24 -24.14
CA PHE A 79 2.33 -0.43 -23.95
C PHE A 79 3.13 -0.03 -25.20
N ASP A 80 3.92 1.03 -25.10
CA ASP A 80 4.92 1.41 -26.11
C ASP A 80 6.32 1.00 -25.68
N ALA A 81 6.84 -0.10 -26.25
CA ALA A 81 8.18 -0.61 -25.94
C ALA A 81 9.30 0.44 -26.10
N GLN A 82 9.15 1.43 -26.99
CA GLN A 82 10.18 2.44 -27.24
C GLN A 82 10.23 3.51 -26.14
N ALA A 83 9.15 3.66 -25.37
CA ALA A 83 9.07 4.63 -24.29
C ALA A 83 9.82 4.21 -23.01
N TRP A 84 10.16 2.92 -22.88
CA TRP A 84 10.61 2.34 -21.60
C TRP A 84 12.08 1.91 -21.65
N ASN A 85 12.96 2.73 -21.06
CA ASN A 85 14.35 2.37 -20.80
C ASN A 85 14.55 1.96 -19.32
N THR A 86 13.84 0.91 -18.91
CA THR A 86 13.90 0.33 -17.56
C THR A 86 13.52 -1.15 -17.60
N PHE A 87 13.78 -1.87 -16.51
CA PHE A 87 13.43 -3.27 -16.40
C PHE A 87 11.94 -3.51 -16.72
N THR A 88 11.67 -4.41 -17.65
CA THR A 88 10.33 -4.72 -18.13
C THR A 88 10.12 -6.23 -18.22
N VAL A 89 8.93 -6.68 -17.82
CA VAL A 89 8.54 -8.10 -17.84
C VAL A 89 7.23 -8.22 -18.60
N LYS A 90 7.19 -9.09 -19.61
CA LYS A 90 5.96 -9.51 -20.27
C LYS A 90 5.20 -10.47 -19.35
N THR A 91 3.93 -10.19 -19.12
CA THR A 91 3.03 -10.99 -18.29
C THR A 91 2.13 -11.86 -19.16
N ALA A 92 1.20 -12.60 -18.56
CA ALA A 92 0.21 -13.37 -19.31
C ALA A 92 -0.72 -12.49 -20.16
N ARG A 93 -0.96 -11.22 -19.77
CA ARG A 93 -1.92 -10.31 -20.42
C ARG A 93 -1.31 -9.04 -20.99
N GLY A 94 -0.17 -8.59 -20.45
CA GLY A 94 0.50 -7.37 -20.89
C GLY A 94 1.89 -7.25 -20.31
N TYR A 95 2.18 -6.17 -19.56
CA TYR A 95 3.56 -5.84 -19.16
C TYR A 95 3.66 -5.23 -17.75
N HIS A 96 4.68 -5.62 -16.99
CA HIS A 96 5.14 -4.90 -15.82
C HIS A 96 6.36 -4.05 -16.19
N VAL A 97 6.31 -2.74 -15.91
CA VAL A 97 7.43 -1.81 -16.10
C VAL A 97 7.86 -1.27 -14.74
N TYR A 98 9.13 -1.48 -14.37
CA TYR A 98 9.62 -1.28 -13.01
C TYR A 98 10.42 0.01 -12.87
N PHE A 99 10.24 0.73 -11.76
CA PHE A 99 10.94 1.97 -11.43
C PHE A 99 11.32 2.08 -9.96
N TRP A 100 12.29 2.93 -9.65
CA TRP A 100 12.50 3.46 -8.30
C TRP A 100 11.87 4.85 -8.19
N ALA A 101 11.04 5.07 -7.18
CA ALA A 101 10.43 6.38 -6.92
C ALA A 101 10.02 6.55 -5.45
N ASP A 102 9.98 7.80 -5.00
CA ASP A 102 9.58 8.15 -3.64
C ASP A 102 8.06 8.30 -3.49
N ASP A 103 7.50 7.76 -2.40
CA ASP A 103 6.12 8.02 -1.93
C ASP A 103 5.00 7.84 -3.00
N VAL A 104 5.17 6.86 -3.90
CA VAL A 104 4.13 6.54 -4.88
C VAL A 104 3.04 5.68 -4.23
N ARG A 105 1.81 6.17 -4.27
CA ARG A 105 0.60 5.42 -3.90
C ARG A 105 0.12 4.59 -5.08
N SER A 106 -0.64 3.55 -4.79
CA SER A 106 -1.28 2.77 -5.86
C SER A 106 -2.54 3.47 -6.38
N PHE A 107 -2.74 3.44 -7.69
CA PHE A 107 -3.94 3.93 -8.37
C PHE A 107 -4.11 3.21 -9.71
N ALA A 108 -5.33 3.19 -10.23
CA ALA A 108 -5.71 2.45 -11.43
C ALA A 108 -6.24 3.40 -12.50
N PHE A 109 -5.91 3.12 -13.75
CA PHE A 109 -6.53 3.68 -14.95
C PHE A 109 -7.17 2.55 -15.75
N ASP A 110 -7.96 2.89 -16.75
CA ASP A 110 -8.48 1.88 -17.67
C ASP A 110 -7.31 1.21 -18.42
N GLY A 111 -7.10 -0.08 -18.16
CA GLY A 111 -6.03 -0.89 -18.77
C GLY A 111 -4.62 -0.74 -18.17
N LEU A 112 -4.42 0.08 -17.13
CA LEU A 112 -3.11 0.32 -16.52
C LEU A 112 -3.21 0.59 -15.00
N ASP A 113 -2.50 -0.19 -14.20
CA ASP A 113 -2.35 0.04 -12.76
C ASP A 113 -0.97 0.60 -12.41
N VAL A 114 -0.95 1.64 -11.56
CA VAL A 114 0.27 2.08 -10.87
C VAL A 114 0.31 1.41 -9.51
N LEU A 115 1.31 0.55 -9.30
CA LEU A 115 1.49 -0.25 -8.09
C LEU A 115 2.62 0.34 -7.25
N GLY A 116 2.21 1.22 -6.34
CA GLY A 116 3.06 1.83 -5.31
C GLY A 116 3.07 1.02 -4.01
N ALA A 117 3.43 1.65 -2.89
CA ALA A 117 3.66 0.93 -1.62
C ALA A 117 2.50 0.04 -1.16
N GLY A 118 2.84 -1.17 -0.66
CA GLY A 118 1.89 -2.10 -0.06
C GLY A 118 1.21 -3.07 -1.02
N LYS A 119 1.64 -3.13 -2.29
CA LYS A 119 1.22 -4.14 -3.25
C LYS A 119 2.33 -5.18 -3.46
N ALA A 120 2.00 -6.20 -4.24
CA ALA A 120 3.00 -7.13 -4.74
C ALA A 120 2.68 -7.53 -6.18
N VAL A 121 3.72 -7.72 -6.98
CA VAL A 121 3.63 -8.19 -8.36
C VAL A 121 4.39 -9.49 -8.54
N MET A 122 3.96 -10.35 -9.44
CA MET A 122 4.70 -11.58 -9.75
C MET A 122 6.10 -11.24 -10.29
N GLY A 123 7.09 -12.00 -9.82
CA GLY A 123 8.49 -11.84 -10.23
C GLY A 123 8.79 -12.58 -11.55
N ALA A 124 9.83 -12.11 -12.23
CA ALA A 124 10.34 -12.70 -13.47
C ALA A 124 10.54 -14.22 -13.39
N TYR A 125 10.23 -14.92 -14.47
CA TYR A 125 10.24 -16.38 -14.61
C TYR A 125 9.31 -17.15 -13.66
N SER A 126 8.42 -16.47 -12.94
CA SER A 126 7.27 -17.15 -12.32
C SER A 126 6.30 -17.67 -13.39
N ILE A 127 5.51 -18.67 -13.04
CA ILE A 127 4.57 -19.33 -13.96
C ILE A 127 3.14 -18.95 -13.56
N HIS A 128 2.39 -18.37 -14.49
CA HIS A 128 0.97 -18.05 -14.34
C HIS A 128 0.11 -19.34 -14.26
N PRO A 129 -1.10 -19.32 -13.66
CA PRO A 129 -2.00 -20.47 -13.64
C PRO A 129 -2.21 -21.17 -15.00
N ASP A 130 -2.26 -20.41 -16.09
CA ASP A 130 -2.41 -20.94 -17.45
C ASP A 130 -1.11 -21.49 -18.08
N GLY A 131 0.01 -21.45 -17.36
CA GLY A 131 1.32 -21.90 -17.83
C GLY A 131 2.19 -20.80 -18.45
N SER A 132 1.65 -19.62 -18.72
CA SER A 132 2.43 -18.48 -19.25
C SER A 132 3.53 -18.06 -18.28
N ILE A 133 4.71 -17.72 -18.80
CA ILE A 133 5.86 -17.31 -18.00
C ILE A 133 5.94 -15.78 -17.96
N TYR A 134 6.22 -15.21 -16.79
CA TYR A 134 6.54 -13.78 -16.65
C TYR A 134 7.94 -13.52 -17.22
N GLU A 135 8.04 -13.14 -18.49
CA GLU A 135 9.29 -13.15 -19.25
C GLU A 135 9.99 -11.77 -19.25
N PRO A 136 11.22 -11.64 -18.74
CA PRO A 136 12.03 -10.44 -18.87
C PRO A 136 12.23 -10.03 -20.33
N GLN A 137 11.98 -8.75 -20.64
CA GLN A 137 12.18 -8.20 -21.98
C GLN A 137 13.56 -7.55 -22.13
N ASN A 138 14.23 -7.27 -21.02
CA ASN A 138 15.55 -6.65 -20.96
C ASN A 138 16.25 -7.01 -19.64
N GLN A 139 17.50 -6.54 -19.47
CA GLN A 139 18.28 -6.77 -18.26
C GLN A 139 17.61 -6.12 -17.03
N PRO A 140 17.77 -6.66 -15.81
CA PRO A 140 17.16 -6.18 -14.57
C PRO A 140 17.77 -4.87 -14.04
N LYS A 141 17.84 -3.87 -14.91
CA LYS A 141 18.26 -2.50 -14.60
C LYS A 141 17.03 -1.63 -14.41
N ILE A 142 16.73 -1.30 -13.16
CA ILE A 142 15.58 -0.45 -12.80
C ILE A 142 16.02 1.00 -12.77
N ARG A 143 15.31 1.85 -13.52
CA ARG A 143 15.53 3.29 -13.59
C ARG A 143 14.86 4.01 -12.41
N GLY A 144 15.55 4.97 -11.82
CA GLY A 144 14.95 5.94 -10.90
C GLY A 144 14.22 7.06 -11.63
N ILE A 145 13.09 7.48 -11.09
CA ILE A 145 12.27 8.59 -11.60
C ILE A 145 11.83 9.47 -10.43
N GLU A 146 11.62 10.76 -10.70
CA GLU A 146 11.06 11.69 -9.70
C GLU A 146 9.54 11.52 -9.61
N SER A 147 8.88 11.31 -10.75
CA SER A 147 7.43 11.15 -10.81
C SER A 147 7.02 10.13 -11.86
N VAL A 148 6.02 9.30 -11.53
CA VAL A 148 5.36 8.43 -12.51
C VAL A 148 4.59 9.22 -13.57
N PHE A 149 4.27 10.49 -13.32
CA PHE A 149 3.56 11.34 -14.28
C PHE A 149 4.46 11.96 -15.35
N ASP A 150 5.77 11.72 -15.29
CA ASP A 150 6.72 12.21 -16.31
C ASP A 150 6.52 11.51 -17.68
N PHE A 151 5.75 10.41 -17.71
CA PHE A 151 5.46 9.67 -18.93
C PHE A 151 4.24 10.24 -19.66
N PRO A 152 4.33 10.55 -20.98
CA PRO A 152 3.23 11.12 -21.76
C PRO A 152 1.92 10.33 -21.74
N LEU A 153 2.00 9.01 -21.55
CA LEU A 153 0.81 8.17 -21.41
C LEU A 153 0.06 8.51 -20.11
N LEU A 154 0.79 8.57 -18.99
CA LEU A 154 0.23 8.85 -17.67
C LEU A 154 -0.20 10.32 -17.47
N SER A 155 0.38 11.24 -18.24
CA SER A 155 -0.07 12.63 -18.26
C SER A 155 -1.34 12.86 -19.10
N LYS A 156 -1.63 11.97 -20.06
CA LYS A 156 -2.85 11.99 -20.89
C LYS A 156 -3.99 11.16 -20.32
N LEU A 157 -3.69 10.14 -19.52
CA LEU A 157 -4.70 9.37 -18.81
C LEU A 157 -5.28 10.25 -17.71
N GLU A 158 -6.55 10.63 -17.85
CA GLU A 158 -7.26 11.31 -16.78
C GLU A 158 -7.20 10.41 -15.54
N PRO A 159 -6.69 10.90 -14.38
CA PRO A 159 -6.80 10.14 -13.15
C PRO A 159 -8.27 9.74 -12.99
N PRO A 160 -8.56 8.51 -12.52
CA PRO A 160 -9.93 8.04 -12.38
C PRO A 160 -10.73 9.14 -11.70
N LYS A 161 -11.87 9.53 -12.31
CA LYS A 161 -12.78 10.50 -11.70
C LYS A 161 -13.09 9.97 -10.31
N LEU A 162 -12.43 10.52 -9.31
CA LEU A 162 -12.76 10.30 -7.92
C LEU A 162 -14.26 10.56 -7.85
N PRO A 163 -15.07 9.67 -7.22
CA PRO A 163 -16.49 9.92 -7.07
C PRO A 163 -16.64 11.36 -6.58
N GLU A 164 -17.40 12.16 -7.34
CA GLU A 164 -17.48 13.59 -7.06
C GLU A 164 -17.80 13.73 -5.57
N PRO A 165 -16.98 14.44 -4.80
CA PRO A 165 -17.29 14.67 -3.41
C PRO A 165 -18.71 15.23 -3.35
N PRO A 166 -19.58 14.74 -2.45
CA PRO A 166 -20.95 15.21 -2.38
C PRO A 166 -20.94 16.74 -2.39
N LYS A 167 -21.76 17.36 -3.25
CA LYS A 167 -21.81 18.82 -3.42
C LYS A 167 -21.88 19.47 -2.03
N GLY A 168 -20.80 20.14 -1.63
CA GLY A 168 -20.62 20.71 -0.29
C GLY A 168 -19.48 20.11 0.55
N ALA A 169 -18.79 19.06 0.11
CA ALA A 169 -17.63 18.56 0.84
C ALA A 169 -16.43 19.52 0.67
N PRO A 170 -15.75 19.92 1.76
CA PRO A 170 -14.62 20.83 1.68
C PRO A 170 -13.48 20.21 0.88
N LYS A 171 -12.93 20.99 -0.07
CA LYS A 171 -11.76 20.63 -0.89
C LYS A 171 -10.62 20.17 0.02
N ARG A 172 -10.29 18.86 -0.01
CA ARG A 172 -9.16 18.32 0.75
C ARG A 172 -7.85 18.68 0.05
N PHE A 173 -7.23 19.77 0.49
CA PHE A 173 -5.82 20.00 0.26
C PHE A 173 -5.02 18.94 1.04
N TYR A 174 -4.50 17.93 0.34
CA TYR A 174 -3.39 17.15 0.88
C TYR A 174 -2.14 18.03 0.83
N ASN A 175 -2.04 18.97 1.77
CA ASN A 175 -0.73 19.51 2.11
C ASN A 175 0.06 18.34 2.70
N ARG A 176 1.19 17.97 2.06
CA ARG A 176 2.33 17.41 2.78
C ARG A 176 2.63 18.42 3.87
N GLY A 177 2.09 18.17 5.05
CA GLY A 177 2.11 19.11 6.14
C GLY A 177 3.54 19.30 6.58
N ASN A 178 4.02 20.54 6.46
CA ASN A 178 5.05 21.10 7.31
C ASN A 178 4.89 20.50 8.72
N SER A 179 5.96 19.95 9.30
CA SER A 179 5.94 19.33 10.64
C SER A 179 5.46 20.29 11.74
N ASN A 180 5.39 21.60 11.43
CA ASN A 180 4.81 22.65 12.26
C ASN A 180 3.30 22.90 12.03
N SER A 181 2.61 22.10 11.22
CA SER A 181 1.17 22.28 10.99
C SER A 181 0.37 21.87 12.22
N ARG A 182 -0.68 22.64 12.56
CA ARG A 182 -1.57 22.36 13.69
C ARG A 182 -2.18 20.95 13.63
N VAL A 183 -2.42 20.45 12.41
CA VAL A 183 -2.88 19.07 12.18
C VAL A 183 -1.83 18.04 12.60
N ALA A 184 -0.56 18.26 12.24
CA ALA A 184 0.53 17.37 12.65
C ALA A 184 0.72 17.40 14.18
N GLN A 185 0.64 18.59 14.80
CA GLN A 185 0.72 18.75 16.25
C GLN A 185 -0.41 17.99 16.98
N ILE A 186 -1.66 18.14 16.53
CA ILE A 186 -2.80 17.41 17.11
C ILE A 186 -2.60 15.89 16.98
N LYS A 187 -2.18 15.42 15.81
CA LYS A 187 -1.95 13.98 15.56
C LYS A 187 -0.79 13.41 16.37
N ALA A 188 0.20 14.22 16.70
CA ALA A 188 1.31 13.83 17.57
C ALA A 188 0.92 13.87 19.05
N ALA A 189 0.09 14.84 19.45
CA ALA A 189 -0.30 15.06 20.83
C ALA A 189 -1.42 14.13 21.34
N LEU A 190 -2.26 13.61 20.45
CA LEU A 190 -3.39 12.74 20.82
C LEU A 190 -3.25 11.33 20.21
N PRO A 191 -2.78 10.34 20.99
CA PRO A 191 -2.80 8.94 20.61
C PRO A 191 -4.24 8.42 20.45
N ILE A 192 -4.45 7.52 19.50
CA ILE A 192 -5.77 7.01 19.13
C ILE A 192 -6.39 6.23 20.29
N LEU A 193 -5.56 5.58 21.10
CA LEU A 193 -6.01 4.87 22.30
C LEU A 193 -6.64 5.84 23.31
N GLU A 194 -5.99 6.98 23.53
CA GLU A 194 -6.50 8.03 24.41
C GLU A 194 -7.73 8.71 23.81
N ALA A 195 -7.77 8.92 22.50
CA ALA A 195 -8.95 9.44 21.82
C ALA A 195 -10.17 8.52 22.00
N VAL A 196 -10.00 7.20 21.92
CA VAL A 196 -11.10 6.25 22.19
C VAL A 196 -11.57 6.38 23.64
N GLN A 197 -10.64 6.47 24.61
CA GLN A 197 -10.97 6.65 26.03
C GLN A 197 -11.74 7.94 26.30
N LEU A 198 -11.32 9.05 25.71
CA LEU A 198 -11.91 10.37 25.94
C LEU A 198 -13.26 10.55 25.24
N PHE A 199 -13.39 10.06 24.02
CA PHE A 199 -14.56 10.37 23.18
C PHE A 199 -15.57 9.23 23.10
N GLN A 200 -15.19 8.00 23.43
CA GLN A 200 -16.05 6.81 23.40
C GLN A 200 -15.73 5.88 24.60
N PRO A 201 -15.95 6.33 25.85
CA PRO A 201 -15.50 5.62 27.05
C PRO A 201 -16.12 4.20 27.20
N GLU A 202 -17.34 3.97 26.74
CA GLU A 202 -17.94 2.63 26.77
C GLU A 202 -17.23 1.67 25.80
N ALA A 203 -16.91 2.14 24.60
CA ALA A 203 -16.13 1.36 23.64
C ALA A 203 -14.71 1.10 24.19
N ALA A 204 -14.13 2.07 24.90
CA ALA A 204 -12.81 1.94 25.51
C ALA A 204 -12.72 0.81 26.55
N LYS A 205 -13.78 0.54 27.30
CA LYS A 205 -13.84 -0.57 28.28
C LYS A 205 -13.71 -1.95 27.62
N THR A 206 -14.01 -2.04 26.32
CA THR A 206 -13.96 -3.30 25.57
C THR A 206 -12.61 -3.56 24.89
N ILE A 207 -11.67 -2.62 25.02
CA ILE A 207 -10.34 -2.72 24.39
C ILE A 207 -9.59 -3.93 24.94
N GLN A 208 -9.11 -4.77 24.02
CA GLN A 208 -8.27 -5.92 24.29
C GLN A 208 -7.07 -5.98 23.33
N GLY A 209 -6.11 -6.83 23.67
CA GLY A 209 -4.85 -6.97 22.94
C GLY A 209 -3.70 -6.21 23.61
N ALA A 210 -2.50 -6.29 23.03
CA ALA A 210 -1.25 -5.70 23.53
C ALA A 210 -0.42 -5.13 22.38
N GLY A 211 0.49 -4.20 22.69
CA GLY A 211 1.36 -3.58 21.69
C GLY A 211 0.58 -2.75 20.66
N ARG A 212 1.04 -2.83 19.40
CA ARG A 212 0.57 -2.03 18.26
C ARG A 212 -0.90 -2.22 17.93
N TRP A 213 -1.40 -3.45 17.98
CA TRP A 213 -2.75 -3.78 17.54
C TRP A 213 -3.65 -4.01 18.74
N ARG A 214 -4.79 -3.32 18.76
CA ARG A 214 -5.86 -3.53 19.74
C ARG A 214 -7.17 -3.77 19.03
N GLN A 215 -8.06 -4.51 19.66
CA GLN A 215 -9.43 -4.72 19.21
C GLN A 215 -10.42 -4.22 20.24
N TYR A 216 -11.58 -3.77 19.80
CA TYR A 216 -12.64 -3.23 20.67
C TYR A 216 -14.00 -3.31 19.96
N ASN A 217 -15.08 -3.25 20.71
CA ASN A 217 -16.42 -3.10 20.13
C ASN A 217 -16.52 -1.72 19.48
N CYS A 218 -16.79 -1.69 18.19
CA CYS A 218 -16.86 -0.47 17.41
C CYS A 218 -17.89 0.49 18.01
N ALA A 219 -17.48 1.73 18.26
CA ALA A 219 -18.35 2.76 18.84
C ALA A 219 -19.43 3.29 17.88
N PHE A 220 -19.40 2.85 16.61
CA PHE A 220 -20.16 3.48 15.52
C PHE A 220 -21.25 2.58 14.92
N HIS A 221 -21.50 1.43 15.53
CA HIS A 221 -22.68 0.59 15.33
C HIS A 221 -22.90 -0.27 16.57
N ASP A 222 -24.01 -1.00 16.63
CA ASP A 222 -24.24 -1.99 17.68
C ASP A 222 -23.33 -3.22 17.45
N ASP A 223 -22.20 -3.24 18.15
CA ASP A 223 -21.14 -4.24 17.98
C ASP A 223 -21.00 -5.13 19.21
N ASN A 224 -21.20 -6.44 19.02
CA ASN A 224 -21.02 -7.48 20.03
C ASN A 224 -19.86 -8.44 19.73
N HIS A 225 -19.04 -8.14 18.71
CA HIS A 225 -17.98 -9.05 18.20
C HIS A 225 -16.60 -8.40 18.08
N ARG A 226 -16.36 -7.25 18.71
CA ARG A 226 -15.08 -6.52 18.65
C ARG A 226 -14.56 -6.30 17.22
N SER A 227 -15.45 -5.85 16.35
CA SER A 227 -15.11 -5.58 14.95
C SER A 227 -14.19 -4.37 14.76
N GLY A 228 -14.05 -3.53 15.79
CA GLY A 228 -13.16 -2.38 15.82
C GLY A 228 -11.71 -2.77 16.04
N TRP A 229 -10.80 -2.08 15.37
CA TRP A 229 -9.35 -2.23 15.53
C TRP A 229 -8.65 -0.88 15.67
N LEU A 230 -7.52 -0.88 16.39
CA LEU A 230 -6.62 0.25 16.58
C LEU A 230 -5.21 -0.15 16.15
N ASP A 231 -4.53 0.73 15.40
CA ASP A 231 -3.09 0.69 15.15
C ASP A 231 -2.45 1.83 15.96
N THR A 232 -1.97 1.52 17.16
CA THR A 232 -1.45 2.51 18.11
C THR A 232 -0.12 3.12 17.69
N GLU A 233 0.62 2.47 16.78
CA GLU A 233 1.88 2.98 16.25
C GLU A 233 1.64 3.99 15.12
N ARG A 234 0.66 3.72 14.25
CA ARG A 234 0.31 4.63 13.13
C ARG A 234 -0.75 5.67 13.49
N ASN A 235 -1.26 5.62 14.72
CA ASN A 235 -2.33 6.48 15.19
C ASN A 235 -3.64 6.35 14.39
N LEU A 236 -4.01 5.12 14.03
CA LEU A 236 -5.16 4.81 13.18
C LEU A 236 -6.20 3.96 13.91
N PHE A 237 -7.45 4.05 13.44
CA PHE A 237 -8.52 3.15 13.81
C PHE A 237 -9.25 2.65 12.57
N GLY A 238 -9.99 1.56 12.75
CA GLY A 238 -11.06 1.22 11.85
C GLY A 238 -11.99 0.16 12.41
N CYS A 239 -12.86 -0.33 11.54
CA CYS A 239 -13.82 -1.38 11.84
C CYS A 239 -13.94 -2.29 10.62
N HIS A 240 -14.06 -3.59 10.86
CA HIS A 240 -14.26 -4.59 9.81
C HIS A 240 -15.68 -4.61 9.24
N ALA A 241 -16.67 -4.10 9.98
CA ALA A 241 -18.08 -4.09 9.58
C ALA A 241 -18.57 -2.72 9.05
N CYS A 242 -17.93 -1.61 9.43
CA CYS A 242 -18.34 -0.28 8.99
C CYS A 242 -17.54 0.23 7.79
N ASP A 243 -18.25 0.79 6.82
CA ASP A 243 -17.61 1.48 5.69
C ASP A 243 -16.97 2.81 6.08
N LYS A 244 -17.57 3.54 7.04
CA LYS A 244 -17.17 4.90 7.39
C LYS A 244 -16.26 5.00 8.62
N ALA A 245 -16.26 3.99 9.49
CA ALA A 245 -15.44 4.00 10.70
C ALA A 245 -14.01 3.53 10.38
N ARG A 246 -13.21 4.45 9.82
CA ARG A 246 -11.78 4.25 9.53
C ARG A 246 -11.07 5.59 9.37
N GLY A 247 -9.81 5.66 9.78
CA GLY A 247 -8.98 6.85 9.60
C GLY A 247 -8.01 7.09 10.75
N ASP A 248 -7.65 8.35 10.95
CA ASP A 248 -6.77 8.78 12.05
C ASP A 248 -7.58 9.38 13.23
N VAL A 249 -6.87 9.91 14.23
CA VAL A 249 -7.48 10.51 15.42
C VAL A 249 -8.49 11.62 15.10
N LEU A 250 -8.27 12.43 14.06
CA LEU A 250 -9.22 13.49 13.69
C LEU A 250 -10.51 12.90 13.13
N ASN A 251 -10.38 11.85 12.31
CA ASN A 251 -11.55 11.12 11.82
C ASN A 251 -12.31 10.45 12.96
N PHE A 252 -11.62 9.89 13.96
CA PHE A 252 -12.26 9.26 15.11
C PHE A 252 -13.08 10.26 15.92
N VAL A 253 -12.50 11.41 16.25
CA VAL A 253 -13.19 12.48 17.00
C VAL A 253 -14.36 13.05 16.18
N SER A 254 -14.17 13.23 14.88
CA SER A 254 -15.22 13.69 13.96
C SER A 254 -16.43 12.77 13.98
N LEU A 255 -16.22 11.45 13.83
CA LEU A 255 -17.30 10.46 13.92
C LEU A 255 -17.92 10.40 15.31
N SER A 256 -17.12 10.47 16.36
CA SER A 256 -17.58 10.38 17.76
C SER A 256 -18.48 11.53 18.18
N ARG A 257 -18.32 12.70 17.54
CA ARG A 257 -19.09 13.91 17.85
C ARG A 257 -20.09 14.29 16.77
N GLY A 258 -20.12 13.57 15.64
CA GLY A 258 -20.95 13.94 14.49
C GLY A 258 -20.56 15.27 13.86
N ILE A 259 -19.26 15.63 13.90
CA ILE A 259 -18.72 16.90 13.38
C ILE A 259 -17.80 16.66 12.17
N THR A 260 -17.45 17.73 11.47
CA THR A 260 -16.47 17.69 10.38
C THR A 260 -15.03 17.63 10.90
N ASN A 261 -14.10 17.16 10.07
CA ASN A 261 -12.67 17.19 10.41
C ASN A 261 -12.15 18.61 10.72
N LEU A 262 -12.70 19.64 10.06
CA LEU A 262 -12.31 21.03 10.34
C LEU A 262 -12.74 21.46 11.74
N GLU A 263 -13.95 21.07 12.15
CA GLU A 263 -14.45 21.32 13.51
C GLU A 263 -13.67 20.51 14.54
N ALA A 264 -13.32 19.25 14.25
CA ALA A 264 -12.45 18.46 15.13
C ALA A 264 -11.06 19.10 15.29
N ILE A 265 -10.48 19.65 14.22
CA ILE A 265 -9.21 20.41 14.29
C ILE A 265 -9.36 21.65 15.17
N LYS A 266 -10.47 22.39 15.07
CA LYS A 266 -10.73 23.56 15.92
C LYS A 266 -10.92 23.16 17.39
N LEU A 267 -11.70 22.11 17.64
CA LEU A 267 -11.99 21.58 18.97
C LEU A 267 -10.70 21.15 19.68
N LEU A 268 -9.89 20.31 19.02
CA LEU A 268 -8.65 19.79 19.59
C LEU A 268 -7.54 20.83 19.59
N GLY A 269 -7.54 21.72 18.60
CA GLY A 269 -6.60 22.81 18.52
C GLY A 269 -6.79 23.85 19.61
N GLY A 270 -8.00 24.08 20.12
CA GLY A 270 -8.26 25.00 21.22
C GLY A 270 -7.86 24.46 22.61
N ALA A 271 -7.45 23.19 22.68
CA ALA A 271 -7.04 22.50 23.90
C ALA A 271 -5.51 22.24 23.97
N LEU A 272 -4.76 22.69 22.96
CA LEU A 272 -3.29 22.70 22.86
C LEU A 272 -2.78 24.14 22.93
#